data_AF-A0AAN8ALE3-F1
#
_entry.id   AF-A0AAN8ALE3-F1
#
_cell.length_a   1.000
_cell.length_b   1.000
_cell.length_c   1.000
_cell.angle_alpha   90.00
_cell.angle_beta   90.00
_cell.angle_gamma   90.00
#
_symmetry.space_group_name_H-M   'P 1'
#
loop_
_entity.id
_entity.type
_entity.pdbx_description
1 polymer ?
#
loop_
_entity_poly.entity_id
_entity_poly.type
_entity_poly.pdbx_seq_one_letter_code
_entity_poly.pdbx_strand_id
1 'polypeptide(L)'
;MANTVLEVGTGVFVISIVWIAALVFGMMLLRASGSAKLAVIPIFLLALTITLVLVFFPRSPETTPPYKQTEIVDTLFIARYILLAVVSVVFLLMLFMLLPFHFLEPVYAKALRTH
;
A
#
# COMPACT_ATOMS: atom_id res chain seq x y z
N MET A 1 6.72 -10.89 28.09
CA MET A 1 5.54 -11.79 28.02
C MET A 1 4.20 -11.01 28.04
N ALA A 2 4.11 -9.80 27.46
CA ALA A 2 2.92 -8.94 27.56
C ALA A 2 2.03 -8.90 26.30
N ASN A 3 2.37 -9.66 25.24
CA ASN A 3 1.74 -9.57 23.92
C ASN A 3 1.11 -10.90 23.47
N THR A 4 0.36 -11.56 24.35
CA THR A 4 -0.44 -12.74 24.01
C THR A 4 -1.92 -12.42 24.21
N VAL A 5 -2.73 -12.78 23.21
CA VAL A 5 -4.19 -12.70 23.25
C VAL A 5 -4.68 -14.14 23.20
N LEU A 6 -5.38 -14.60 24.24
CA LEU A 6 -5.83 -15.99 24.37
C LEU A 6 -4.67 -17.00 24.27
N GLU A 7 -3.52 -16.68 24.89
CA GLU A 7 -2.28 -17.49 24.82
C GLU A 7 -1.65 -17.59 23.42
N VAL A 8 -2.24 -16.96 22.41
CA VAL A 8 -1.74 -16.89 21.04
C VAL A 8 -1.04 -15.54 20.83
N GLY A 9 0.07 -15.54 20.09
CA GLY A 9 0.77 -14.30 19.76
C GLY A 9 -0.12 -13.33 18.96
N THR A 10 -0.09 -12.04 19.30
CA THR A 10 -0.93 -11.00 18.67
C THR A 10 -0.93 -11.03 17.13
N GLY A 11 0.23 -11.28 16.52
CA GLY A 11 0.35 -11.37 15.06
C GLY A 11 -0.52 -12.49 14.45
N VAL A 12 -0.57 -13.66 15.09
CA VAL A 12 -1.41 -14.78 14.62
C VAL A 12 -2.89 -14.44 14.79
N PHE A 13 -3.25 -13.83 15.92
CA PHE A 13 -4.62 -13.38 16.18
C PHE A 13 -5.10 -12.37 15.12
N VAL A 14 -4.26 -11.41 14.75
CA VAL A 14 -4.56 -10.43 13.69
C VAL A 14 -4.72 -11.12 12.33
N ILE A 15 -3.81 -12.04 11.98
CA ILE A 15 -3.90 -12.81 10.72
C ILE A 15 -5.23 -13.57 10.66
N SER A 16 -5.62 -14.25 11.75
CA SER A 16 -6.88 -15.00 11.81
C SER A 16 -8.09 -14.11 11.54
N ILE A 17 -8.19 -12.94 12.19
CA ILE A 17 -9.31 -12.02 11.99
C ILE A 17 -9.35 -11.50 10.55
N VAL A 18 -8.19 -11.12 10.00
CA VAL A 18 -8.09 -10.60 8.62
C VAL A 18 -8.57 -11.65 7.62
N TRP A 19 -8.16 -12.91 7.76
CA TRP A 19 -8.58 -13.97 6.86
C TRP A 19 -10.06 -14.34 7.03
N ILE A 20 -10.59 -14.38 8.26
CA ILE A 20 -12.02 -14.60 8.49
C ILE A 20 -12.84 -13.50 7.77
N ALA A 21 -12.46 -12.23 7.94
CA ALA A 21 -13.14 -11.12 7.27
C ALA A 21 -13.03 -11.25 5.74
N ALA A 22 -11.83 -11.50 5.21
CA ALA A 22 -11.60 -11.65 3.77
C ALA A 22 -12.45 -12.79 3.16
N LEU A 23 -12.56 -13.92 3.86
CA LEU A 23 -13.37 -15.05 3.44
C LEU A 23 -14.87 -14.73 3.48
N VAL A 24 -15.35 -14.06 4.53
CA VAL A 24 -16.77 -13.64 4.64
C VAL A 24 -17.13 -12.66 3.54
N PHE A 25 -16.33 -11.61 3.34
CA PHE A 25 -16.55 -10.64 2.26
C PHE A 25 -16.40 -11.29 0.88
N GLY A 26 -15.44 -12.18 0.70
CA GLY A 26 -15.26 -12.96 -0.52
C GLY A 26 -16.50 -13.79 -0.86
N MET A 27 -17.05 -14.52 0.11
CA MET A 27 -18.27 -15.31 -0.07
C MET A 27 -19.48 -14.43 -0.44
N MET A 28 -19.63 -13.25 0.16
CA MET A 28 -20.70 -12.31 -0.19
C MET A 28 -20.54 -11.79 -1.62
N LEU A 29 -19.33 -11.41 -2.02
CA LEU A 29 -19.04 -10.87 -3.36
C LEU A 29 -19.14 -11.92 -4.46
N LEU A 30 -18.80 -13.18 -4.18
CA LEU A 30 -19.00 -14.28 -5.14
C LEU A 30 -20.47 -14.50 -5.49
N ARG A 31 -21.39 -14.14 -4.59
CA ARG A 31 -22.84 -14.19 -4.83
C ARG A 31 -23.37 -12.99 -5.65
N ALA A 32 -22.62 -11.89 -5.73
CA ALA A 32 -23.05 -10.69 -6.47
C ALA A 32 -23.04 -10.96 -7.99
N SER A 33 -23.94 -10.37 -8.76
CA SER A 33 -23.93 -10.50 -10.23
C SER A 33 -22.98 -9.48 -10.90
N GLY A 34 -22.38 -9.86 -12.03
CA GLY A 34 -21.55 -8.95 -12.84
C GLY A 34 -20.12 -8.79 -12.35
N SER A 35 -19.50 -7.64 -12.65
CA SER A 35 -18.09 -7.34 -12.37
C SER A 35 -17.75 -7.27 -10.87
N ALA A 36 -18.76 -7.13 -10.00
CA ALA A 36 -18.57 -7.12 -8.55
C ALA A 36 -17.91 -8.40 -8.00
N LYS A 37 -18.09 -9.56 -8.66
CA LYS A 37 -17.39 -10.81 -8.29
C LYS A 37 -15.87 -10.70 -8.39
N LEU A 38 -15.37 -9.86 -9.29
CA LEU A 38 -13.93 -9.67 -9.48
C LEU A 38 -13.29 -8.94 -8.29
N ALA A 39 -14.06 -8.22 -7.47
CA ALA A 39 -13.58 -7.57 -6.26
C ALA A 39 -13.06 -8.55 -5.20
N VAL A 40 -13.34 -9.86 -5.33
CA VAL A 40 -12.72 -10.89 -4.48
C VAL A 40 -11.20 -10.93 -4.66
N ILE A 41 -10.70 -10.73 -5.89
CA ILE A 41 -9.27 -10.79 -6.20
C ILE A 41 -8.48 -9.75 -5.38
N PRO A 42 -8.79 -8.44 -5.42
CA PRO A 42 -8.05 -7.45 -4.64
C PRO A 42 -8.20 -7.64 -3.12
N ILE A 43 -9.32 -8.18 -2.63
CA ILE A 43 -9.50 -8.46 -1.18
C ILE A 43 -8.55 -9.57 -0.72
N PHE A 44 -8.43 -10.66 -1.48
CA PHE A 44 -7.50 -11.74 -1.16
C PHE A 44 -6.04 -11.30 -1.29
N LEU A 45 -5.72 -10.49 -2.31
CA LEU A 45 -4.38 -9.92 -2.47
C LEU A 45 -4.02 -8.97 -1.31
N LEU A 46 -4.99 -8.21 -0.80
CA LEU A 46 -4.79 -7.36 0.38
C LEU A 46 -4.50 -8.20 1.63
N ALA A 47 -5.31 -9.23 1.90
CA ALA A 47 -5.10 -10.13 3.04
C ALA A 47 -3.73 -10.85 2.96
N LEU A 48 -3.34 -11.29 1.77
CA LEU A 48 -2.04 -11.90 1.51
C LEU A 48 -0.90 -10.89 1.77
N THR A 49 -1.01 -9.66 1.28
CA THR A 49 -0.03 -8.60 1.52
C THR A 49 0.13 -8.32 3.02
N ILE A 50 -0.96 -8.21 3.77
CA ILE A 50 -0.93 -8.03 5.24
C ILE A 50 -0.21 -9.21 5.90
N THR A 51 -0.49 -10.44 5.46
CA THR A 51 0.16 -11.65 6.00
C THR A 51 1.66 -11.62 5.72
N LEU A 52 2.08 -11.32 4.49
CA LEU A 52 3.49 -11.22 4.12
C LEU A 52 4.20 -10.14 4.95
N VAL A 53 3.59 -8.97 5.11
CA VAL A 53 4.13 -7.91 5.98
C VAL A 53 4.28 -8.44 7.40
N LEU A 54 3.25 -9.01 8.01
CA LEU A 54 3.36 -9.50 9.40
C LEU A 54 4.37 -10.65 9.61
N VAL A 55 4.59 -11.47 8.57
CA VAL A 55 5.53 -12.60 8.63
C VAL A 55 6.97 -12.15 8.39
N PHE A 56 7.20 -11.28 7.41
CA PHE A 56 8.53 -10.84 7.02
C PHE A 56 9.01 -9.60 7.78
N PHE A 57 8.10 -8.83 8.38
CA PHE A 57 8.51 -7.67 9.16
C PHE A 57 9.24 -8.16 10.42
N PRO A 58 10.51 -7.77 10.60
CA PRO A 58 11.31 -8.25 11.71
C PRO A 58 10.64 -7.85 13.02
N ARG A 59 10.41 -8.83 13.90
CA ARG A 59 9.93 -8.57 15.25
C ARG A 59 10.93 -7.70 15.99
N SER A 60 10.41 -6.74 16.76
CA SER A 60 11.23 -6.01 17.72
C SER A 60 11.99 -7.00 18.60
N PRO A 61 13.28 -6.74 18.88
CA PRO A 61 14.08 -7.64 19.70
C PRO A 61 13.39 -7.84 21.05
N GLU A 62 13.24 -9.11 21.46
CA GLU A 62 12.65 -9.48 22.76
C GLU A 62 13.59 -9.15 23.92
N THR A 63 14.87 -8.94 23.62
CA THR A 63 15.87 -8.47 24.55
C THR A 63 15.92 -6.96 24.54
N THR A 64 15.96 -6.36 25.73
CA THR A 64 16.27 -4.95 25.87
C THR A 64 17.60 -4.70 25.17
N PRO A 65 17.67 -3.85 24.12
CA PRO A 65 18.95 -3.52 23.54
C PRO A 65 19.82 -2.95 24.67
N PRO A 66 21.13 -3.30 24.72
CA PRO A 66 22.04 -2.64 25.65
C PRO A 66 21.86 -1.13 25.46
N TYR A 67 21.71 -0.38 26.57
CA TYR A 67 21.45 1.06 26.53
C TYR A 67 22.45 1.71 25.56
N LYS A 68 21.97 1.99 24.36
CA LYS A 68 22.74 2.62 23.31
C LYS A 68 22.19 4.03 23.26
N GLN A 69 22.97 4.97 23.78
CA GLN A 69 22.65 6.37 23.70
C GLN A 69 22.34 6.69 22.24
N THR A 70 21.13 7.19 21.97
CA THR A 70 20.69 7.53 20.63
C THR A 70 21.61 8.63 20.12
N GLU A 71 22.58 8.26 19.29
CA GLU A 71 23.47 9.20 18.64
C GLU A 71 22.74 9.82 17.46
N ILE A 72 22.66 11.15 17.44
CA ILE A 72 22.09 11.90 16.32
C ILE A 72 23.14 11.89 15.21
N VAL A 73 23.09 10.87 14.34
CA VAL A 73 24.04 10.68 13.23
C VAL A 73 23.85 11.76 12.15
N ASP A 74 22.63 12.29 12.02
CA ASP A 74 22.27 13.32 11.04
C ASP A 74 21.27 14.31 11.67
N THR A 75 21.69 15.54 11.88
CA THR A 75 20.86 16.62 12.44
C THR A 75 19.84 17.16 11.44
N LEU A 76 20.05 16.95 10.15
CA LEU A 76 19.20 17.45 9.06
C LEU A 76 18.31 16.36 8.45
N PHE A 77 18.26 15.17 9.07
CA PHE A 77 17.47 14.04 8.61
C PHE A 77 16.04 14.44 8.25
N ILE A 78 15.34 15.11 9.18
CA ILE A 78 13.94 15.55 8.99
C ILE A 78 13.81 16.50 7.79
N ALA A 79 14.70 17.47 7.67
CA ALA A 79 14.69 18.42 6.56
C ALA A 79 14.89 17.71 5.21
N ARG A 80 15.76 16.68 5.17
CA ARG A 80 16.00 15.89 3.95
C ARG A 80 14.76 15.10 3.52
N TYR A 81 14.02 14.52 4.46
CA TYR A 81 12.77 13.81 4.12
C TYR A 81 11.66 14.75 3.68
N ILE A 82 11.55 15.94 4.28
CA ILE A 82 10.61 16.96 3.82
C ILE A 82 10.96 17.39 2.40
N LEU A 83 12.25 17.68 2.13
CA LEU A 83 12.72 18.05 0.80
C LEU A 83 12.43 16.93 -0.20
N LEU A 84 12.76 15.68 0.14
CA LEU A 84 12.50 14.52 -0.71
C LEU A 84 11.01 14.37 -1.01
N ALA A 85 10.14 14.50 0.00
CA ALA A 85 8.70 14.43 -0.18
C ALA A 85 8.17 15.52 -1.13
N VAL A 86 8.61 16.77 -0.94
CA VAL A 86 8.24 17.91 -1.81
C VAL A 86 8.70 17.65 -3.24
N VAL A 87 9.95 17.26 -3.44
CA VAL A 87 10.50 16.97 -4.77
C VAL A 87 9.76 15.81 -5.43
N SER A 88 9.44 14.74 -4.68
CA SER A 88 8.66 13.61 -5.21
C SER A 88 7.25 14.03 -5.63
N VAL A 89 6.57 14.89 -4.87
CA VAL A 89 5.23 15.39 -5.24
C VAL A 89 5.29 16.24 -6.50
N VAL A 90 6.24 17.18 -6.59
CA VAL A 90 6.42 18.02 -7.78
C VAL A 90 6.74 17.15 -9.01
N PHE A 91 7.62 16.16 -8.83
CA PHE A 91 7.96 15.22 -9.88
C PHE A 91 6.72 14.44 -10.37
N LEU A 92 5.93 13.88 -9.47
CA LEU A 92 4.71 13.14 -9.84
C LEU A 92 3.70 14.05 -10.53
N LEU A 93 3.50 15.28 -10.04
CA LEU A 93 2.59 16.24 -10.65
C LEU A 93 3.01 16.56 -12.09
N MET A 94 4.29 16.84 -12.32
CA MET A 94 4.82 17.09 -13.67
C MET A 94 4.70 15.86 -14.57
N LEU A 95 5.01 14.67 -14.04
CA LEU A 95 4.88 13.42 -14.77
C LEU A 95 3.43 13.17 -15.23
N PHE A 96 2.46 13.40 -14.34
CA PHE A 96 1.04 13.28 -14.66
C PHE A 96 0.57 14.36 -15.65
N MET A 97 1.10 15.59 -15.58
CA MET A 97 0.78 16.66 -16.52
C MET A 97 1.31 16.39 -17.94
N LEU A 98 2.43 15.68 -18.11
CA LEU A 98 2.93 15.31 -19.44
C LEU A 98 1.93 14.47 -20.24
N LEU A 99 1.09 13.68 -19.56
CA LEU A 99 0.15 12.80 -20.24
C LEU A 99 -0.90 13.58 -21.07
N PRO A 100 -1.76 14.45 -20.49
CA PRO A 100 -2.71 15.23 -21.26
C PRO A 100 -2.06 16.27 -22.19
N PHE A 101 -0.96 16.90 -21.76
CA PHE A 101 -0.41 18.06 -22.45
C PHE A 101 0.67 17.74 -23.49
N HIS A 102 1.17 16.52 -23.56
CA HIS A 102 2.20 16.16 -24.53
C HIS A 102 1.90 14.85 -25.24
N PHE A 103 1.49 13.82 -24.50
CA PHE A 103 1.23 12.50 -25.09
C PHE A 103 -0.18 12.34 -25.67
N LEU A 104 -1.17 13.04 -25.13
CA LEU A 104 -2.57 12.94 -25.55
C LEU A 104 -3.06 14.18 -26.32
N GLU A 105 -2.15 14.96 -26.91
CA GLU A 105 -2.57 16.06 -27.79
C GLU A 105 -3.38 15.51 -28.98
N PRO A 106 -4.61 16.01 -29.20
CA PRO A 106 -5.47 15.49 -30.26
C PRO A 106 -4.93 15.91 -31.63
N VAL A 107 -4.55 14.93 -32.45
CA VAL A 107 -4.21 15.16 -33.86
C VAL A 107 -5.50 15.18 -34.66
N TYR A 108 -5.97 16.39 -35.01
CA TYR A 108 -7.17 16.56 -35.81
C TYR A 108 -6.95 16.14 -37.27
N ALA A 109 -7.85 15.31 -37.81
CA ALA A 109 -7.82 14.94 -39.21
C ALA A 109 -8.18 16.14 -40.10
N LYS A 110 -7.55 16.22 -41.28
CA LYS A 110 -7.83 17.24 -42.29
C LYS A 110 -9.27 17.08 -42.82
N ALA A 111 -10.02 18.17 -42.92
CA ALA A 111 -11.41 18.14 -43.39
C ALA A 111 -11.52 17.56 -44.81
N LEU A 112 -12.42 16.59 -44.98
CA LEU A 112 -12.78 16.03 -46.29
C LEU A 112 -13.53 17.11 -47.09
N ARG A 113 -12.94 17.56 -48.19
CA ARG A 113 -13.65 18.38 -49.18
C ARG A 113 -14.63 17.47 -49.91
N THR A 114 -15.90 17.51 -49.50
CA THR A 114 -17.00 16.95 -50.29
C THR A 114 -17.23 17.86 -51.49
N HIS A 115 -17.20 17.25 -52.68
CA HIS A 115 -17.24 17.91 -53.98
C HIS A 115 -18.68 18.08 -54.48
#